data_AF-A0A7R8V7C2-F1
#
_entry.id   AF-A0A7R8V7C2-F1
#
_cell.length_a   1.000
_cell.length_b   1.000
_cell.length_c   1.000
_cell.angle_alpha   90.00
_cell.angle_beta   90.00
_cell.angle_gamma   90.00
#
_symmetry.space_group_name_H-M   'P 1'
#
loop_
_entity.id
_entity.type
_entity.pdbx_description
1 polymer ?
#
loop_
_entity_poly.entity_id
_entity_poly.type
_entity_poly.pdbx_seq_one_letter_code
_entity_poly.pdbx_strand_id
1 'polypeptide(L)'
;MLGWTVKAFEGDTFSAVLKSDISLNGTAGEKAIQITRWVTEACDATMPRRRLPPSRQPNYWWNNEIASLRAACFRARRLCQRLRGKPGGDGREEVHKQLRGRLKEAIRRSKKNCFKQLCDHAGINPWGEAYRVVMKGLRKSPQVICQRLLKHIVTTLFPHHENRRRQIVVQLNDGIIPPVTVEELREICGSFGDNKAPGLDGIPNRTLKLSVKIRPELFANTFEACLKEGIFPAQWKKQKLVLLPKPGKPPGNPASYRPICLLDTMGKMVERVIYNRLLPIVEASNGLSKRQFGLVVDAIGMVVNLAKGALISGGCCAVVALDVKTAFNSSN
;
A
#
# COMPACT_ATOMS: atom_id res chain seq x y z
N MET A 1 -4.90 -0.78 9.79
CA MET A 1 -3.95 -0.37 10.84
C MET A 1 -2.59 -0.09 10.21
N LEU A 2 -1.70 0.63 10.88
CA LEU A 2 -0.29 0.58 10.49
C LEU A 2 0.29 -0.75 10.99
N GLY A 3 0.96 -1.50 10.12
CA GLY A 3 1.59 -2.79 10.46
C GLY A 3 2.75 -2.63 11.46
N TRP A 4 3.62 -3.64 11.56
CA TRP A 4 4.67 -3.70 12.59
C TRP A 4 6.05 -3.19 12.14
N THR A 5 6.89 -2.86 13.11
CA THR A 5 8.28 -2.43 12.87
C THR A 5 9.17 -3.65 12.65
N VAL A 6 9.24 -4.11 11.40
CA VAL A 6 9.98 -5.35 11.00
C VAL A 6 11.46 -5.36 11.41
N LYS A 7 12.09 -4.20 11.68
CA LYS A 7 13.47 -4.14 12.20
C LYS A 7 13.62 -4.72 13.60
N ALA A 8 12.55 -4.72 14.40
CA ALA A 8 12.51 -5.27 15.74
C ALA A 8 12.02 -6.74 15.74
N PHE A 9 11.94 -7.38 14.58
CA PHE A 9 11.47 -8.76 14.48
C PHE A 9 12.57 -9.74 14.91
N GLU A 10 12.31 -10.45 16.01
CA GLU A 10 13.14 -11.53 16.52
C GLU A 10 12.45 -12.88 16.28
N GLY A 11 13.08 -13.72 15.46
CA GLY A 11 12.48 -14.99 15.00
C GLY A 11 12.23 -15.99 16.13
N ASP A 12 13.16 -16.10 17.09
CA ASP A 12 13.06 -17.08 18.17
C ASP A 12 11.95 -16.73 19.15
N THR A 13 11.88 -15.45 19.57
CA THR A 13 10.81 -14.91 20.41
C THR A 13 9.44 -15.11 19.75
N PHE A 14 9.33 -14.77 18.47
CA PHE A 14 8.09 -15.00 17.71
C PHE A 14 7.73 -16.48 17.59
N SER A 15 8.74 -17.34 17.39
CA SER A 15 8.52 -18.78 17.30
C SER A 15 8.02 -19.37 18.62
N ALA A 16 8.53 -18.89 19.75
CA ALA A 16 8.08 -19.33 21.08
C ALA A 16 6.60 -19.00 21.31
N VAL A 17 6.15 -17.79 20.92
CA VAL A 17 4.74 -17.38 21.06
C VAL A 17 3.80 -18.26 20.22
N LEU A 18 4.20 -18.60 18.98
CA LEU A 18 3.40 -19.43 18.08
C LEU A 18 3.39 -20.93 18.42
N LYS A 19 4.18 -21.39 19.40
CA LYS A 19 4.10 -22.79 19.87
C LYS A 19 2.92 -23.04 20.79
N SER A 20 2.19 -22.00 21.20
CA SER A 20 0.92 -22.14 21.93
C SER A 20 -0.07 -23.00 21.15
N ASP A 21 -0.79 -23.88 21.86
CA ASP A 21 -1.80 -24.72 21.24
C ASP A 21 -3.03 -23.90 20.85
N ILE A 22 -3.42 -24.05 19.59
CA ILE A 22 -4.59 -23.43 19.00
C ILE A 22 -5.29 -24.45 18.11
N SER A 23 -6.62 -24.47 18.19
CA SER A 23 -7.47 -25.22 17.28
C SER A 23 -8.34 -24.24 16.51
N LEU A 24 -8.38 -24.37 15.18
CA LEU A 24 -9.20 -23.53 14.31
C LEU A 24 -10.47 -24.30 13.93
N ASN A 25 -11.61 -23.78 14.36
CA ASN A 25 -12.90 -24.44 14.17
C ASN A 25 -13.84 -23.64 13.26
N GLY A 26 -14.87 -24.31 12.75
CA GLY A 26 -15.90 -23.70 11.90
C GLY A 26 -15.57 -23.68 10.42
N THR A 27 -16.24 -22.80 9.70
CA THR A 27 -16.15 -22.58 8.25
C THR A 27 -14.79 -22.03 7.82
N ALA A 28 -14.49 -22.09 6.53
CA ALA A 28 -13.32 -21.46 5.93
C ALA A 28 -13.18 -19.98 6.31
N GLY A 29 -14.30 -19.25 6.35
CA GLY A 29 -14.34 -17.85 6.77
C GLY A 29 -13.95 -17.64 8.23
N GLU A 30 -14.46 -18.48 9.13
CA GLU A 30 -14.16 -18.41 10.57
C GLU A 30 -12.72 -18.84 10.87
N LYS A 31 -12.23 -19.91 10.23
CA LYS A 31 -10.83 -20.35 10.32
C LYS A 31 -9.87 -19.25 9.86
N ALA A 32 -10.20 -18.58 8.76
CA ALA A 32 -9.41 -17.45 8.25
C ALA A 32 -9.33 -16.30 9.28
N ILE A 33 -10.44 -15.95 9.93
CA ILE A 33 -10.45 -14.92 10.97
C ILE A 33 -9.57 -15.33 12.15
N GLN A 34 -9.73 -16.57 12.64
CA GLN A 34 -8.97 -17.10 13.77
C GLN A 34 -7.47 -17.16 13.48
N ILE A 35 -7.04 -17.69 12.32
CA ILE A 35 -5.62 -17.75 11.96
C ILE A 35 -5.00 -16.35 11.80
N THR A 36 -5.75 -15.42 11.21
CA THR A 36 -5.30 -14.04 11.02
C THR A 36 -5.13 -13.34 12.37
N ARG A 37 -6.08 -13.57 13.29
CA ARG A 37 -6.02 -13.06 14.66
C ARG A 37 -4.82 -13.64 15.42
N TRP A 38 -4.62 -14.95 15.35
CA TRP A 38 -3.52 -15.63 16.02
C TRP A 38 -2.14 -15.10 15.58
N VAL A 39 -1.90 -14.96 14.28
CA VAL A 39 -0.66 -14.36 13.77
C VAL A 39 -0.54 -12.88 14.15
N THR A 40 -1.65 -12.16 14.19
CA THR A 40 -1.69 -10.75 14.62
C THR A 40 -1.28 -10.60 16.09
N GLU A 41 -1.81 -11.44 16.97
CA GLU A 41 -1.49 -11.46 18.41
C GLU A 41 -0.02 -11.81 18.64
N ALA A 42 0.53 -12.78 17.89
CA ALA A 42 1.96 -13.08 17.94
C ALA A 42 2.83 -11.91 17.47
N CYS A 43 2.40 -11.18 16.44
CA CYS A 43 3.08 -9.97 16.00
C CYS A 43 3.01 -8.86 17.05
N ASP A 44 1.87 -8.69 17.72
CA ASP A 44 1.69 -7.71 18.79
C ASP A 44 2.53 -8.01 20.03
N ALA A 45 2.69 -9.30 20.37
CA ALA A 45 3.51 -9.73 21.50
C ALA A 45 5.01 -9.50 21.27
N THR A 46 5.47 -9.52 20.02
CA THR A 46 6.91 -9.55 19.69
C THR A 46 7.44 -8.34 18.95
N MET A 47 6.57 -7.47 18.43
CA MET A 47 6.99 -6.28 17.69
C MET A 47 6.16 -5.05 18.06
N PRO A 48 6.78 -3.86 18.12
CA PRO A 48 6.04 -2.62 18.24
C PRO A 48 5.30 -2.28 16.94
N ARG A 49 4.02 -1.92 17.08
CA ARG A 49 3.21 -1.33 16.00
C ARG A 49 3.88 -0.07 15.45
N ARG A 50 3.88 0.11 14.13
CA ARG A 50 4.36 1.35 13.51
C ARG A 50 3.43 2.49 13.93
N ARG A 51 4.03 3.58 14.41
CA ARG A 51 3.31 4.82 14.66
C ARG A 51 3.32 5.67 13.40
N LEU A 52 2.21 6.36 13.12
CA LEU A 52 2.27 7.44 12.14
C LEU A 52 3.32 8.44 12.68
N PRO A 53 4.20 8.98 11.83
CA PRO A 53 5.05 10.08 12.27
C PRO A 53 4.14 11.12 12.92
N PRO A 54 4.50 11.69 14.09
CA PRO A 54 3.75 12.79 14.66
C PRO A 54 3.55 13.85 13.58
N SER A 55 2.36 14.45 13.52
CA SER A 55 1.98 15.39 12.48
C SER A 55 3.01 16.52 12.40
N ARG A 56 3.91 16.43 11.42
CA ARG A 56 5.05 17.33 11.19
C ARG A 56 5.96 17.47 12.42
N GLN A 57 7.16 16.86 12.36
CA GLN A 57 8.27 17.36 13.16
C GLN A 57 8.40 18.87 12.90
N PRO A 58 8.58 19.71 13.94
CA PRO A 58 8.81 21.13 13.75
C PRO A 58 9.94 21.33 12.74
N ASN A 59 9.80 22.31 11.84
CA ASN A 59 10.87 22.63 10.90
C ASN A 59 12.17 22.86 11.68
N TYR A 60 13.33 22.55 11.09
CA TYR A 60 14.64 22.65 11.77
C TYR A 60 14.96 24.03 12.37
N TRP A 61 14.29 25.10 11.89
CA TRP A 61 14.41 26.47 12.39
C TRP A 61 13.36 26.85 13.45
N TRP A 62 12.52 25.92 13.89
CA TRP A 62 11.45 26.16 14.86
C TRP A 62 11.95 26.00 16.30
N ASN A 63 11.59 26.93 17.18
CA ASN A 63 11.99 26.90 18.59
C ASN A 63 10.89 27.48 19.51
N ASN A 64 11.12 27.43 20.83
CA ASN A 64 10.16 27.87 21.85
C ASN A 64 9.85 29.38 21.80
N GLU A 65 10.82 30.21 21.39
CA GLU A 65 10.65 31.65 21.21
C GLU A 65 9.64 31.93 20.09
N ILE A 66 9.82 31.31 18.91
CA ILE A 66 8.92 31.44 17.75
C ILE A 66 7.53 30.90 18.10
N ALA A 67 7.45 29.77 18.82
CA ALA A 67 6.17 29.21 19.27
C ALA A 67 5.41 30.20 20.17
N SER A 68 6.09 30.80 21.13
CA SER A 68 5.53 31.78 22.07
C SER A 68 5.09 33.06 21.35
N LEU A 69 5.94 33.61 20.47
CA LEU A 69 5.63 34.79 19.67
C LEU A 69 4.45 34.55 18.71
N ARG A 70 4.36 33.35 18.11
CA ARG A 70 3.22 32.98 17.26
C ARG A 70 1.93 32.90 18.06
N ALA A 71 1.96 32.28 19.23
CA ALA A 71 0.79 32.20 20.12
C ALA A 71 0.32 33.60 20.52
N ALA A 72 1.24 34.48 20.93
CA ALA A 72 0.95 35.87 21.27
C ALA A 72 0.40 36.66 20.08
N CYS A 73 1.03 36.56 18.91
CA CYS A 73 0.59 37.22 17.67
C CYS A 73 -0.82 36.77 17.26
N PHE A 74 -1.13 35.48 17.38
CA PHE A 74 -2.46 34.94 17.08
C PHE A 74 -3.51 35.36 18.10
N ARG A 75 -3.16 35.43 19.40
CA ARG A 75 -4.04 36.01 20.42
C ARG A 75 -4.38 37.48 20.10
N ALA A 76 -3.37 38.28 19.78
CA ALA A 76 -3.55 39.69 19.40
C ALA A 76 -4.42 39.85 18.14
N ARG A 77 -4.18 39.03 17.10
CA ARG A 77 -5.00 39.02 15.88
C ARG A 77 -6.47 38.72 16.18
N ARG A 78 -6.74 37.69 17.00
CA ARG A 78 -8.11 37.31 17.37
C ARG A 78 -8.80 38.42 18.17
N LEU A 79 -8.06 39.11 19.03
CA LEU A 79 -8.59 40.24 19.80
C LEU A 79 -8.96 41.41 18.88
N CYS A 80 -8.10 41.76 17.92
CA CYS A 80 -8.38 42.78 16.91
C CYS A 80 -9.63 42.44 16.08
N GLN A 81 -9.77 41.17 15.66
CA GLN A 81 -10.92 40.71 14.88
C GLN A 81 -12.24 40.76 15.68
N ARG A 82 -12.23 40.40 16.96
CA ARG A 82 -13.43 40.38 17.81
C ARG A 82 -13.95 41.77 18.21
N LEU A 83 -13.04 42.73 18.36
CA LEU A 83 -13.34 44.07 18.89
C LEU A 83 -13.29 45.15 17.80
N ARG A 84 -13.32 44.75 16.53
CA ARG A 84 -13.33 45.65 15.38
C ARG A 84 -14.58 46.54 15.45
N GLY A 85 -14.38 47.87 15.39
CA GLY A 85 -15.47 48.85 15.47
C GLY A 85 -15.88 49.28 16.88
N LYS A 86 -15.22 48.78 17.95
CA LYS A 86 -15.45 49.24 19.34
C LYS A 86 -14.43 50.30 19.76
N PRO A 87 -14.80 51.26 20.64
CA PRO A 87 -13.86 52.27 21.15
C PRO A 87 -12.62 51.63 21.82
N GLY A 88 -11.45 52.26 21.65
CA GLY A 88 -10.14 51.75 22.10
C GLY A 88 -9.42 50.80 21.11
N GLY A 89 -9.66 50.95 19.80
CA GLY A 89 -9.11 50.07 18.75
C GLY A 89 -7.63 50.29 18.39
N ASP A 90 -7.15 51.54 18.47
CA ASP A 90 -5.86 51.96 17.90
C ASP A 90 -4.65 51.21 18.51
N GLY A 91 -4.58 51.16 19.85
CA GLY A 91 -3.49 50.44 20.54
C GLY A 91 -3.46 48.92 20.30
N ARG A 92 -4.58 48.30 19.91
CA ARG A 92 -4.66 46.84 19.72
C ARG A 92 -4.07 46.40 18.38
N GLU A 93 -4.34 47.18 17.34
CA GLU A 93 -3.77 46.95 16.01
C GLU A 93 -2.25 47.14 16.03
N GLU A 94 -1.78 48.15 16.76
CA GLU A 94 -0.35 48.40 16.94
C GLU A 94 0.35 47.25 17.70
N VAL A 95 -0.27 46.73 18.78
CA VAL A 95 0.24 45.54 19.48
C VAL A 95 0.31 44.31 18.55
N HIS A 96 -0.69 44.08 17.71
CA HIS A 96 -0.63 42.99 16.73
C HIS A 96 0.49 43.19 15.70
N LYS A 97 0.66 44.42 15.20
CA LYS A 97 1.71 44.79 14.23
C LYS A 97 3.10 44.56 14.81
N GLN A 98 3.34 45.00 16.05
CA GLN A 98 4.60 44.78 16.77
C GLN A 98 4.89 43.28 16.99
N LEU A 99 3.92 42.51 17.49
CA LEU A 99 4.08 41.06 17.69
C LEU A 99 4.31 40.31 16.37
N ARG A 100 3.69 40.76 15.28
CA ARG A 100 3.92 40.22 13.93
C ARG A 100 5.33 40.56 13.43
N GLY A 101 5.82 41.77 13.69
CA GLY A 101 7.19 42.19 13.41
C GLY A 101 8.21 41.31 14.14
N ARG A 102 8.09 41.22 15.47
CA ARG A 102 8.94 40.37 16.32
C ARG A 102 8.93 38.90 15.90
N LEU A 103 7.76 38.35 15.55
CA LEU A 103 7.65 36.99 15.04
C LEU A 103 8.40 36.80 13.70
N LYS A 104 8.28 37.75 12.76
CA LYS A 104 9.00 37.69 11.48
C LYS A 104 10.52 37.75 11.70
N GLU A 105 10.98 38.62 12.57
CA GLU A 105 12.39 38.78 12.92
C GLU A 105 12.95 37.53 13.59
N ALA A 106 12.25 36.98 14.58
CA ALA A 106 12.64 35.73 15.25
C ALA A 106 12.75 34.56 14.25
N ILE A 107 11.78 34.44 13.31
CA ILE A 107 11.84 33.43 12.24
C ILE A 107 13.04 33.67 11.32
N ARG A 108 13.29 34.92 10.90
CA ARG A 108 14.42 35.25 10.01
C ARG A 108 15.75 34.96 10.69
N ARG A 109 15.90 35.36 11.95
CA ARG A 109 17.08 35.13 12.79
C ARG A 109 17.33 33.64 12.97
N SER A 110 16.30 32.87 13.37
CA SER A 110 16.43 31.43 13.56
C SER A 110 16.75 30.70 12.26
N LYS A 111 16.12 31.05 11.14
CA LYS A 111 16.47 30.48 9.83
C LYS A 111 17.92 30.74 9.44
N LYS A 112 18.41 31.97 9.63
CA LYS A 112 19.81 32.33 9.33
C LYS A 112 20.78 31.53 10.19
N ASN A 113 20.54 31.47 11.50
CA ASN A 113 21.42 30.76 12.44
C ASN A 113 21.43 29.25 12.17
N CYS A 114 20.26 28.63 12.00
CA CYS A 114 20.18 27.22 11.70
C CYS A 114 20.75 26.88 10.32
N PHE A 115 20.61 27.76 9.32
CA PHE A 115 21.25 27.55 8.01
C PHE A 115 22.77 27.59 8.13
N LYS A 116 23.32 28.54 8.88
CA LYS A 116 24.77 28.60 9.16
C LYS A 116 25.27 27.31 9.82
N GLN A 117 24.60 26.87 10.90
CA GLN A 117 24.93 25.61 11.58
C GLN A 117 24.85 24.40 10.64
N LEU A 118 23.86 24.35 9.74
CA LEU A 118 23.75 23.29 8.74
C LEU A 118 24.91 23.31 7.74
N CYS A 119 25.35 24.49 7.27
CA CYS A 119 26.51 24.63 6.40
C CYS A 119 27.80 24.18 7.10
N ASP A 120 27.99 24.62 8.35
CA ASP A 120 29.17 24.26 9.16
C ASP A 120 29.22 22.72 9.38
N HIS A 121 28.09 22.10 9.72
CA HIS A 121 27.99 20.65 9.87
C HIS A 121 28.12 19.87 8.54
N ALA A 122 27.70 20.45 7.41
CA ALA A 122 27.84 19.80 6.10
C ALA A 122 29.30 19.65 5.68
N GLY A 123 30.18 20.58 6.09
CA GLY A 123 31.62 20.46 5.87
C GLY A 123 32.25 19.29 6.63
N ILE A 124 31.67 18.91 7.77
CA ILE A 124 32.15 17.79 8.61
C ILE A 124 31.51 16.47 8.18
N ASN A 125 30.20 16.47 7.91
CA ASN A 125 29.47 15.29 7.46
C ASN A 125 28.54 15.66 6.28
N PRO A 126 29.01 15.45 5.04
CA PRO A 126 28.24 15.74 3.83
C PRO A 126 26.91 14.96 3.75
N TRP A 127 26.80 13.81 4.43
CA TRP A 127 25.62 12.93 4.44
C TRP A 127 24.74 13.09 5.69
N GLY A 128 25.03 14.09 6.53
CA GLY A 128 24.38 14.33 7.81
C GLY A 128 23.04 15.06 7.72
N GLU A 129 22.79 15.97 8.67
CA GLU A 129 21.51 16.69 8.76
C GLU A 129 21.23 17.59 7.56
N ALA A 130 22.25 18.25 7.00
CA ALA A 130 22.12 19.08 5.81
C ALA A 130 21.58 18.30 4.60
N TYR A 131 22.17 17.13 4.32
CA TYR A 131 21.67 16.21 3.29
C TYR A 131 20.22 15.79 3.58
N ARG A 132 19.90 15.43 4.83
CA ARG A 132 18.54 15.01 5.22
C ARG A 132 17.51 16.14 5.02
N VAL A 133 17.85 17.39 5.33
CA VAL A 133 16.97 18.55 5.16
C VAL A 133 16.71 18.82 3.67
N VAL A 134 17.74 18.78 2.82
CA VAL A 134 17.60 18.94 1.36
C VAL A 134 16.76 17.80 0.77
N MET A 135 17.09 16.55 1.09
CA MET A 135 16.35 15.38 0.60
C MET A 135 14.90 15.35 1.10
N LYS A 136 14.61 15.87 2.30
CA LYS A 136 13.22 16.07 2.77
C LYS A 136 12.50 17.15 1.95
N GLY A 137 13.18 18.22 1.54
CA GLY A 137 12.63 19.27 0.68
C GLY A 137 12.34 18.81 -0.75
N LEU A 138 13.14 17.88 -1.28
CA LEU A 138 12.93 17.25 -2.58
C LEU A 138 11.80 16.21 -2.59
N ARG A 139 11.43 15.66 -1.43
CA ARG A 139 10.26 14.78 -1.30
C ARG A 139 9.00 15.63 -1.46
N LYS A 140 8.31 15.47 -2.59
CA LYS A 140 6.95 15.99 -2.77
C LYS A 140 6.11 15.52 -1.57
N SER A 141 5.60 16.48 -0.81
CA SER A 141 4.70 16.16 0.31
C SER A 141 3.50 15.38 -0.26
N PRO A 142 3.06 14.28 0.40
CA PRO A 142 1.85 13.61 -0.02
C PRO A 142 0.73 14.64 -0.02
N GLN A 143 0.09 14.81 -1.18
CA GLN A 143 -0.98 15.77 -1.30
C GLN A 143 -2.15 15.28 -0.48
N VAL A 144 -2.64 16.14 0.42
CA VAL A 144 -3.85 15.87 1.18
C VAL A 144 -5.02 16.01 0.21
N ILE A 145 -5.50 14.88 -0.30
CA ILE A 145 -6.71 14.80 -1.12
C ILE A 145 -7.89 14.86 -0.16
N CYS A 146 -8.78 15.84 -0.33
CA CYS A 146 -9.99 15.91 0.51
C CYS A 146 -10.88 14.68 0.27
N GLN A 147 -11.64 14.27 1.27
CA GLN A 147 -12.42 13.02 1.23
C GLN A 147 -13.38 12.95 0.03
N ARG A 148 -13.99 14.08 -0.35
CA ARG A 148 -14.87 14.17 -1.54
C ARG A 148 -14.13 13.83 -2.82
N LEU A 149 -12.94 14.41 -3.01
CA LEU A 149 -12.12 14.18 -4.19
C LEU A 149 -11.59 12.75 -4.22
N LEU A 150 -11.20 12.20 -3.06
CA LEU A 150 -10.81 10.80 -2.95
C LEU A 150 -11.95 9.86 -3.35
N LYS A 151 -13.17 10.11 -2.85
CA LYS A 151 -14.36 9.32 -3.22
C LYS A 151 -14.59 9.36 -4.72
N HIS A 152 -14.55 10.55 -5.33
CA HIS A 152 -14.68 10.70 -6.78
C HIS A 152 -13.61 9.93 -7.57
N ILE A 153 -12.35 9.99 -7.15
CA ILE A 153 -11.25 9.24 -7.76
C ILE A 153 -11.52 7.73 -7.67
N VAL A 154 -11.90 7.24 -6.49
CA VAL A 154 -12.15 5.81 -6.27
C VAL A 154 -13.34 5.33 -7.10
N THR A 155 -14.48 6.02 -7.07
CA THR A 155 -15.68 5.61 -7.83
C THR A 155 -15.48 5.65 -9.34
N THR A 156 -14.60 6.53 -9.82
CA THR A 156 -14.25 6.60 -11.26
C THR A 156 -13.31 5.46 -11.66
N LEU A 157 -12.34 5.12 -10.80
CA LEU A 157 -11.37 4.06 -11.09
C LEU A 157 -11.97 2.66 -10.89
N PHE A 158 -12.96 2.52 -10.01
CA PHE A 158 -13.67 1.29 -9.68
C PHE A 158 -15.17 1.52 -9.82
N PRO A 159 -15.70 1.56 -11.05
CA PRO A 159 -17.12 1.73 -11.28
C PRO A 159 -17.89 0.56 -10.68
N HIS A 160 -19.10 0.82 -10.20
CA HIS A 160 -19.98 -0.25 -9.77
C HIS A 160 -20.47 -1.00 -11.01
N HIS A 161 -20.18 -2.30 -11.06
CA HIS A 161 -20.77 -3.21 -12.04
C HIS A 161 -21.97 -3.90 -11.40
N GLU A 162 -23.07 -4.00 -12.12
CA GLU A 162 -24.17 -4.86 -11.70
C GLU A 162 -23.68 -6.31 -11.66
N ASN A 163 -24.01 -7.03 -10.59
CA ASN A 163 -23.73 -8.46 -10.47
C ASN A 163 -24.52 -9.21 -11.55
N ARG A 164 -23.96 -9.33 -12.75
CA ARG A 164 -24.48 -10.24 -13.76
C ARG A 164 -24.12 -11.64 -13.32
N ARG A 165 -24.98 -12.26 -12.50
CA ARG A 165 -24.92 -13.70 -12.27
C ARG A 165 -25.17 -14.37 -13.63
N ARG A 166 -24.10 -14.66 -14.37
CA ARG A 166 -24.19 -15.67 -15.42
C ARG A 166 -24.58 -16.95 -14.69
N GLN A 167 -25.77 -17.47 -14.98
CA GLN A 167 -26.11 -18.83 -14.63
C GLN A 167 -25.21 -19.74 -15.45
N ILE A 168 -23.98 -19.92 -14.99
CA ILE A 168 -23.14 -20.99 -15.50
C ILE A 168 -23.70 -22.24 -14.83
N VAL A 169 -24.53 -22.98 -15.55
CA VAL A 169 -24.92 -24.33 -15.17
C VAL A 169 -23.67 -25.19 -15.38
N VAL A 170 -22.77 -25.19 -14.41
CA VAL A 170 -21.65 -26.13 -14.37
C VAL A 170 -22.23 -27.42 -13.82
N GLN A 171 -22.17 -28.50 -14.60
CA GLN A 171 -22.22 -29.83 -13.99
C GLN A 171 -20.95 -29.95 -13.14
N LEU A 172 -21.08 -29.73 -11.84
CA LEU A 172 -20.02 -30.02 -10.90
C LEU A 172 -19.86 -31.54 -10.92
N ASN A 173 -18.77 -32.01 -11.50
CA ASN A 173 -18.35 -33.38 -11.22
C ASN A 173 -18.01 -33.44 -9.74
N ASP A 174 -18.48 -34.46 -9.03
CA ASP A 174 -18.12 -34.76 -7.62
C ASP A 174 -16.66 -35.23 -7.48
N GLY A 175 -15.76 -34.65 -8.29
CA GLY A 175 -14.34 -34.92 -8.24
C GLY A 175 -13.78 -34.52 -6.88
N ILE A 176 -13.06 -35.44 -6.26
CA ILE A 176 -12.37 -35.21 -4.99
C ILE A 176 -11.36 -34.07 -5.21
N ILE A 177 -11.56 -32.94 -4.55
CA ILE A 177 -10.56 -31.86 -4.51
C ILE A 177 -9.38 -32.37 -3.66
N PRO A 178 -8.15 -32.47 -4.22
CA PRO A 178 -7.01 -32.93 -3.46
C PRO A 178 -6.74 -32.05 -2.23
N PRO A 179 -6.31 -32.61 -1.09
CA PRO A 179 -5.96 -31.82 0.09
C PRO A 179 -4.81 -30.85 -0.23
N VAL A 180 -4.68 -29.78 0.55
CA VAL A 180 -3.55 -28.84 0.42
C VAL A 180 -2.37 -29.44 1.16
N THR A 181 -1.27 -29.73 0.46
CA THR A 181 -0.11 -30.38 1.11
C THR A 181 0.79 -29.35 1.77
N VAL A 182 1.55 -29.80 2.78
CA VAL A 182 2.54 -28.96 3.44
C VAL A 182 3.66 -28.56 2.48
N GLU A 183 4.03 -29.45 1.57
CA GLU A 183 5.05 -29.22 0.54
C GLU A 183 4.62 -28.10 -0.41
N GLU A 184 3.40 -28.19 -0.96
CA GLU A 184 2.79 -27.16 -1.80
C GLU A 184 2.78 -25.82 -1.06
N LEU A 185 2.37 -25.83 0.21
CA LEU A 185 2.33 -24.62 1.02
C LEU A 185 3.73 -24.02 1.26
N ARG A 186 4.75 -24.85 1.51
CA ARG A 186 6.14 -24.39 1.71
C ARG A 186 6.71 -23.74 0.45
N GLU A 187 6.48 -24.32 -0.72
CA GLU A 187 6.90 -23.77 -2.01
C GLU A 187 6.24 -22.42 -2.30
N ILE A 188 4.91 -22.37 -2.14
CA ILE A 188 4.11 -21.15 -2.28
C ILE A 188 4.66 -20.07 -1.35
N CYS A 189 4.85 -20.41 -0.09
CA CYS A 189 5.37 -19.52 0.94
C CYS A 189 6.78 -19.00 0.61
N GLY A 190 7.65 -19.87 0.07
CA GLY A 190 9.00 -19.53 -0.39
C GLY A 190 9.02 -18.50 -1.52
N SER A 191 8.04 -18.55 -2.42
CA SER A 191 7.95 -17.64 -3.58
C SER A 191 7.65 -16.17 -3.21
N PHE A 192 7.13 -15.91 -2.00
CA PHE A 192 6.85 -14.55 -1.53
C PHE A 192 8.11 -13.88 -0.97
N GLY A 193 8.42 -12.69 -1.49
CA GLY A 193 9.51 -11.86 -0.96
C GLY A 193 9.20 -11.30 0.43
N ASP A 194 10.20 -11.35 1.33
CA ASP A 194 10.04 -11.00 2.75
C ASP A 194 9.68 -9.53 2.99
N ASN A 195 10.22 -8.64 2.16
CA ASN A 195 10.12 -7.18 2.33
C ASN A 195 9.00 -6.55 1.49
N LYS A 196 8.05 -7.34 0.99
CA LYS A 196 6.89 -6.82 0.25
C LYS A 196 5.93 -6.10 1.21
N ALA A 197 5.22 -5.11 0.69
CA ALA A 197 4.25 -4.36 1.47
C ALA A 197 3.08 -5.27 1.87
N PRO A 198 2.67 -5.28 3.15
CA PRO A 198 1.54 -6.08 3.61
C PRO A 198 0.21 -5.49 3.14
N GLY A 199 -0.85 -6.29 3.24
CA GLY A 199 -2.22 -5.90 2.93
C GLY A 199 -2.85 -4.98 3.97
N LEU A 200 -4.15 -5.15 4.19
CA LEU A 200 -4.91 -4.39 5.15
C LEU A 200 -4.66 -4.86 6.60
N ASP A 201 -4.36 -6.15 6.76
CA ASP A 201 -3.96 -6.79 8.04
C ASP A 201 -2.67 -6.20 8.62
N GLY A 202 -1.77 -5.73 7.75
CA GLY A 202 -0.45 -5.21 8.10
C GLY A 202 0.59 -6.29 8.42
N ILE A 203 0.28 -7.58 8.27
CA ILE A 203 1.14 -8.71 8.69
C ILE A 203 2.35 -8.82 7.75
N PRO A 204 3.60 -8.66 8.23
CA PRO A 204 4.78 -8.77 7.39
C PRO A 204 4.96 -10.19 6.84
N ASN A 205 5.34 -10.30 5.55
CA ASN A 205 5.58 -11.61 4.92
C ASN A 205 6.58 -12.45 5.70
N ARG A 206 7.65 -11.86 6.24
CA ARG A 206 8.64 -12.59 7.05
C ARG A 206 8.02 -13.31 8.25
N THR A 207 7.08 -12.66 8.95
CA THR A 207 6.38 -13.26 10.10
C THR A 207 5.42 -14.34 9.68
N LEU A 208 4.69 -14.12 8.58
CA LEU A 208 3.77 -15.11 8.03
C LEU A 208 4.51 -16.36 7.54
N LYS A 209 5.65 -16.19 6.86
CA LYS A 209 6.50 -17.29 6.40
C LYS A 209 7.01 -18.13 7.57
N LEU A 210 7.43 -17.48 8.65
CA LEU A 210 7.82 -18.19 9.87
C LEU A 210 6.64 -18.90 10.52
N SER A 211 5.45 -18.29 10.53
CA SER A 211 4.23 -18.90 11.06
C SER A 211 3.86 -20.19 10.32
N VAL A 212 3.88 -20.14 8.99
CA VAL A 212 3.67 -21.31 8.11
C VAL A 212 4.74 -22.37 8.34
N LYS A 213 6.00 -21.98 8.54
CA LYS A 213 7.09 -22.93 8.82
C LYS A 213 6.87 -23.67 10.14
N ILE A 214 6.34 -23.01 11.18
CA ILE A 214 6.15 -23.58 12.53
C ILE A 214 4.89 -24.44 12.61
N ARG A 215 3.77 -23.99 12.03
CA ARG A 215 2.47 -24.67 12.09
C ARG A 215 1.88 -24.90 10.69
N PRO A 216 2.57 -25.59 9.77
CA PRO A 216 2.13 -25.69 8.37
C PRO A 216 0.74 -26.33 8.23
N GLU A 217 0.44 -27.35 9.03
CA GLU A 217 -0.86 -28.04 9.03
C GLU A 217 -2.04 -27.11 9.30
N LEU A 218 -1.87 -26.12 10.17
CA LEU A 218 -2.93 -25.19 10.54
C LEU A 218 -3.30 -24.27 9.37
N PHE A 219 -2.32 -23.87 8.56
CA PHE A 219 -2.53 -23.12 7.33
C PHE A 219 -3.09 -24.01 6.21
N ALA A 220 -2.53 -25.22 6.04
CA ALA A 220 -3.00 -26.19 5.05
C ALA A 220 -4.48 -26.53 5.26
N ASN A 221 -4.88 -26.87 6.49
CA ASN A 221 -6.28 -27.15 6.85
C ASN A 221 -7.21 -25.96 6.63
N THR A 222 -6.72 -24.73 6.84
CA THR A 222 -7.51 -23.51 6.57
C THR A 222 -7.70 -23.29 5.07
N PHE A 223 -6.65 -23.49 4.27
CA PHE A 223 -6.70 -23.30 2.83
C PHE A 223 -7.50 -24.40 2.15
N GLU A 224 -7.37 -25.63 2.62
CA GLU A 224 -8.17 -26.76 2.19
C GLU A 224 -9.66 -26.54 2.48
N ALA A 225 -10.01 -26.01 3.66
CA ALA A 225 -11.39 -25.64 3.96
C ALA A 225 -11.94 -24.61 2.94
N CYS A 226 -11.12 -23.63 2.52
CA CYS A 226 -11.53 -22.67 1.49
C CYS A 226 -11.87 -23.36 0.15
N LEU A 227 -11.10 -24.38 -0.25
CA LEU A 227 -11.32 -25.13 -1.48
C LEU A 227 -12.53 -26.06 -1.37
N LYS A 228 -12.62 -26.85 -0.29
CA LYS A 228 -13.71 -27.81 -0.06
C LYS A 228 -15.07 -27.13 0.07
N GLU A 229 -15.13 -26.01 0.77
CA GLU A 229 -16.37 -25.26 0.95
C GLU A 229 -16.69 -24.35 -0.26
N GLY A 230 -15.74 -24.14 -1.18
CA GLY A 230 -15.88 -23.17 -2.27
C GLY A 230 -15.99 -21.72 -1.78
N ILE A 231 -15.49 -21.44 -0.56
CA ILE A 231 -15.61 -20.13 0.10
C ILE A 231 -14.24 -19.48 0.15
N PHE A 232 -14.09 -18.37 -0.58
CA PHE A 232 -12.97 -17.46 -0.36
C PHE A 232 -13.30 -16.49 0.79
N PRO A 233 -12.52 -16.45 1.89
CA PRO A 233 -12.83 -15.66 3.08
C PRO A 233 -13.03 -14.16 2.81
N ALA A 234 -14.11 -13.59 3.33
CA ALA A 234 -14.49 -12.20 3.07
C ALA A 234 -13.45 -11.17 3.55
N GLN A 235 -12.74 -11.46 4.64
CA GLN A 235 -11.68 -10.58 5.13
C GLN A 235 -10.51 -10.48 4.15
N TRP A 236 -10.14 -11.57 3.48
CA TRP A 236 -9.03 -11.60 2.52
C TRP A 236 -9.41 -10.97 1.17
N LYS A 237 -10.71 -10.76 0.91
CA LYS A 237 -11.21 -9.94 -0.21
C LYS A 237 -11.06 -8.44 0.04
N LYS A 238 -10.84 -8.02 1.29
CA LYS A 238 -10.59 -6.61 1.62
C LYS A 238 -9.16 -6.28 1.26
N GLN A 239 -8.96 -5.12 0.64
CA GLN A 239 -7.67 -4.70 0.13
C GLN A 239 -7.34 -3.28 0.56
N LYS A 240 -6.05 -3.02 0.74
CA LYS A 240 -5.55 -1.68 0.96
C LYS A 240 -5.29 -1.00 -0.37
N LEU A 241 -6.13 -0.02 -0.71
CA LEU A 241 -5.98 0.79 -1.93
C LEU A 241 -4.91 1.87 -1.74
N VAL A 242 -3.92 1.88 -2.62
CA VAL A 242 -2.87 2.89 -2.71
C VAL A 242 -2.95 3.56 -4.08
N LEU A 243 -3.08 4.89 -4.10
CA LEU A 243 -3.11 5.68 -5.34
C LEU A 243 -1.72 6.24 -5.62
N LEU A 244 -1.03 5.68 -6.63
CA LEU A 244 0.27 6.19 -7.05
C LEU A 244 0.09 7.27 -8.14
N PRO A 245 0.64 8.48 -7.97
CA PRO A 245 0.54 9.51 -9.00
C PRO A 245 1.36 9.12 -10.24
N LYS A 246 0.80 9.36 -11.42
CA LYS A 246 1.51 9.24 -12.69
C LYS A 246 2.49 10.42 -12.84
N PRO A 247 3.72 10.18 -13.34
CA PRO A 247 4.65 11.26 -13.64
C PRO A 247 4.03 12.32 -14.56
N GLY A 248 4.26 13.60 -14.26
CA GLY A 248 3.82 14.71 -15.11
C GLY A 248 2.32 14.98 -15.17
N LYS A 249 1.47 14.25 -14.42
CA LYS A 249 0.02 14.47 -14.42
C LYS A 249 -0.43 15.33 -13.22
N PRO A 250 -1.37 16.26 -13.41
CA PRO A 250 -1.86 17.11 -12.34
C PRO A 250 -2.64 16.28 -11.32
N PRO A 251 -2.53 16.59 -10.02
CA PRO A 251 -3.29 15.92 -8.99
C PRO A 251 -4.80 16.17 -9.11
N GLY A 252 -5.60 15.30 -8.50
CA GLY A 252 -7.06 15.46 -8.42
C GLY A 252 -7.86 14.91 -9.59
N ASN A 253 -7.25 14.68 -10.76
CA ASN A 253 -7.91 13.92 -11.83
C ASN A 253 -7.76 12.41 -11.57
N PRO A 254 -8.83 11.58 -11.62
CA PRO A 254 -8.73 10.12 -11.46
C PRO A 254 -7.71 9.47 -12.41
N ALA A 255 -7.62 9.93 -13.65
CA ALA A 255 -6.69 9.41 -14.66
C ALA A 255 -5.21 9.69 -14.32
N SER A 256 -4.93 10.60 -13.38
CA SER A 256 -3.60 10.91 -12.88
C SER A 256 -3.05 9.89 -11.89
N TYR A 257 -3.83 8.90 -11.49
CA TYR A 257 -3.41 7.87 -10.52
C TYR A 257 -3.36 6.49 -11.16
N ARG A 258 -2.46 5.65 -10.63
CA ARG A 258 -2.46 4.19 -10.80
C ARG A 258 -2.95 3.60 -9.48
N PRO A 259 -4.11 2.94 -9.44
CA PRO A 259 -4.56 2.25 -8.25
C PRO A 259 -3.73 0.97 -8.07
N ILE A 260 -3.25 0.74 -6.85
CA ILE A 260 -2.66 -0.54 -6.42
C ILE A 260 -3.50 -1.08 -5.28
N CYS A 261 -3.99 -2.30 -5.46
CA CYS A 261 -4.77 -3.02 -4.48
C CYS A 261 -3.88 -4.03 -3.76
N LEU A 262 -3.53 -3.75 -2.51
CA LEU A 262 -2.72 -4.65 -1.70
C LEU A 262 -3.64 -5.60 -0.92
N LEU A 263 -3.80 -6.82 -1.42
CA LEU A 263 -4.44 -7.93 -0.72
C LEU A 263 -3.55 -8.49 0.39
N ASP A 264 -4.19 -9.07 1.40
CA ASP A 264 -3.54 -9.78 2.50
C ASP A 264 -2.78 -11.01 1.96
N THR A 265 -1.60 -11.28 2.50
CA THR A 265 -0.71 -12.31 1.93
C THR A 265 -1.27 -13.72 2.06
N MET A 266 -2.03 -14.02 3.13
CA MET A 266 -2.73 -15.30 3.26
C MET A 266 -3.75 -15.52 2.14
N GLY A 267 -4.51 -14.48 1.76
CA GLY A 267 -5.42 -14.55 0.60
C GLY A 267 -4.67 -14.85 -0.69
N LYS A 268 -3.53 -14.19 -0.92
CA LYS A 268 -2.67 -14.45 -2.08
C LYS A 268 -2.09 -15.87 -2.09
N MET A 269 -1.84 -16.46 -0.92
CA MET A 269 -1.37 -17.84 -0.84
C MET A 269 -2.47 -18.82 -1.30
N VAL A 270 -3.73 -18.61 -0.90
CA VAL A 270 -4.87 -19.40 -1.39
C VAL A 270 -5.05 -19.22 -2.90
N GLU A 271 -4.98 -17.98 -3.41
CA GLU A 271 -5.01 -17.72 -4.85
C GLU A 271 -3.88 -18.46 -5.58
N ARG A 272 -2.69 -18.55 -4.97
CA ARG A 272 -1.56 -19.29 -5.55
C ARG A 272 -1.79 -20.80 -5.57
N VAL A 273 -2.39 -21.38 -4.53
CA VAL A 273 -2.81 -22.80 -4.53
C VAL A 273 -3.73 -23.07 -5.71
N ILE A 274 -4.76 -22.24 -5.88
CA ILE A 274 -5.71 -22.37 -6.99
C ILE A 274 -5.00 -22.23 -8.34
N TYR A 275 -4.15 -21.21 -8.48
CA TYR A 275 -3.39 -20.97 -9.71
C TYR A 275 -2.48 -22.15 -10.07
N ASN A 276 -1.70 -22.67 -9.12
CA ASN A 276 -0.76 -23.76 -9.35
C ASN A 276 -1.46 -25.06 -9.77
N ARG A 277 -2.72 -25.27 -9.34
CA ARG A 277 -3.53 -26.42 -9.71
C ARG A 277 -4.26 -26.24 -11.04
N LEU A 278 -4.76 -25.04 -11.32
CA LEU A 278 -5.51 -24.75 -12.55
C LEU A 278 -4.61 -24.58 -13.77
N LEU A 279 -3.44 -23.94 -13.61
CA LEU A 279 -2.57 -23.63 -14.76
C LEU A 279 -2.18 -24.89 -15.56
N PRO A 280 -1.70 -25.99 -14.95
CA PRO A 280 -1.35 -27.19 -15.70
C PRO A 280 -2.53 -27.81 -16.44
N ILE A 281 -3.75 -27.73 -15.88
CA ILE A 281 -4.97 -28.23 -16.51
C ILE A 281 -5.31 -27.40 -17.75
N VAL A 282 -5.23 -26.07 -17.62
CA VAL A 282 -5.48 -25.13 -18.72
C VAL A 282 -4.43 -25.30 -19.83
N GLU A 283 -3.17 -25.50 -19.48
CA GLU A 283 -2.09 -25.73 -20.44
C GLU A 283 -2.22 -27.09 -21.15
N ALA A 284 -2.50 -28.17 -20.41
CA ALA A 284 -2.68 -29.51 -20.97
C ALA A 284 -3.87 -29.59 -21.95
N SER A 285 -4.91 -28.78 -21.73
CA SER A 285 -6.08 -28.70 -22.61
C SER A 285 -5.88 -27.81 -23.85
N ASN A 286 -4.68 -27.24 -24.06
CA ASN A 286 -4.46 -26.18 -25.04
C ASN A 286 -5.45 -25.00 -24.90
N GLY A 287 -5.90 -24.72 -23.67
CA GLY A 287 -6.91 -23.70 -23.38
C GLY A 287 -6.42 -22.25 -23.57
N LEU A 288 -5.12 -22.05 -23.80
CA LEU A 288 -4.51 -20.75 -24.08
C LEU A 288 -4.04 -20.67 -25.54
N SER A 289 -4.22 -19.50 -26.14
CA SER A 289 -3.68 -19.25 -27.48
C SER A 289 -2.15 -19.26 -27.46
N LYS A 290 -1.53 -19.88 -28.46
CA LYS A 290 -0.07 -19.79 -28.71
C LYS A 290 0.43 -18.36 -28.95
N ARG A 291 -0.49 -17.40 -29.16
CA ARG A 291 -0.20 -15.97 -29.34
C ARG A 291 -0.56 -15.12 -28.12
N GLN A 292 -0.91 -15.73 -26.99
CA GLN A 292 -1.19 -15.03 -25.75
C GLN A 292 0.11 -14.85 -24.96
N PHE A 293 0.64 -13.63 -24.98
CA PHE A 293 1.87 -13.29 -24.27
C PHE A 293 1.54 -12.38 -23.09
N GLY A 294 1.53 -12.95 -21.88
CA GLY A 294 1.21 -12.23 -20.64
C GLY A 294 2.34 -11.34 -20.10
N LEU A 295 3.07 -10.61 -20.98
CA LEU A 295 4.26 -9.76 -20.71
C LEU A 295 5.64 -10.41 -20.97
N VAL A 296 5.80 -11.14 -22.08
CA VAL A 296 7.09 -11.74 -22.46
C VAL A 296 7.66 -11.07 -23.72
N VAL A 297 8.99 -10.95 -23.79
CA VAL A 297 9.76 -10.38 -24.93
C VAL A 297 9.37 -11.03 -26.27
N ASP A 298 8.95 -12.29 -26.24
CA ASP A 298 8.55 -13.09 -27.41
C ASP A 298 7.41 -12.47 -28.22
N ALA A 299 6.53 -11.70 -27.57
CA ALA A 299 5.45 -10.99 -28.27
C ALA A 299 5.98 -10.00 -29.31
N ILE A 300 7.02 -9.24 -28.93
CA ILE A 300 7.65 -8.24 -29.80
C ILE A 300 8.36 -8.95 -30.95
N GLY A 301 9.09 -10.02 -30.63
CA GLY A 301 9.77 -10.85 -31.63
C GLY A 301 8.80 -11.39 -32.69
N MET A 302 7.65 -11.91 -32.27
CA MET A 302 6.61 -12.40 -33.19
C MET A 302 6.11 -11.30 -34.14
N VAL A 303 5.77 -10.12 -33.62
CA VAL A 303 5.29 -8.98 -34.44
C VAL A 303 6.37 -8.52 -35.42
N VAL A 304 7.62 -8.39 -34.97
CA VAL A 304 8.75 -8.00 -35.82
C VAL A 304 8.99 -9.01 -36.93
N ASN A 305 8.92 -10.32 -36.62
CA ASN A 305 9.11 -11.37 -37.62
C ASN A 305 7.98 -11.38 -38.67
N LEU A 306 6.73 -11.17 -38.25
CA LEU A 306 5.61 -11.02 -39.18
C LEU A 306 5.80 -9.81 -40.11
N ALA A 307 6.24 -8.67 -39.56
CA ALA A 307 6.53 -7.47 -40.34
C ALA A 307 7.67 -7.69 -41.36
N LYS A 308 8.76 -8.36 -40.94
CA LYS A 308 9.88 -8.71 -41.82
C LYS A 308 9.44 -9.66 -42.95
N GLY A 309 8.63 -10.66 -42.66
CA GLY A 309 8.10 -11.58 -43.66
C GLY A 309 7.28 -10.87 -44.74
N ALA A 310 6.39 -9.97 -44.32
CA ALA A 310 5.61 -9.14 -45.25
C ALA A 310 6.51 -8.29 -46.15
N LEU A 311 7.56 -7.66 -45.58
CA LEU A 311 8.51 -6.85 -46.34
C LEU A 311 9.29 -7.67 -47.39
N ILE A 312 9.77 -8.86 -47.04
CA ILE A 312 10.50 -9.76 -47.96
C ILE A 312 9.60 -10.19 -49.12
N SER A 313 8.32 -10.43 -48.87
CA SER A 313 7.34 -10.81 -49.90
C SER A 313 6.86 -9.64 -50.79
N GLY A 314 7.37 -8.42 -50.59
CA GLY A 314 6.90 -7.22 -51.28
C GLY A 314 5.50 -6.75 -50.86
N GLY A 315 4.98 -7.26 -49.74
CA GLY A 315 3.68 -6.92 -49.20
C GLY A 315 3.69 -5.71 -48.26
N CYS A 316 2.51 -5.29 -47.82
CA CYS A 316 2.33 -4.24 -46.81
C CYS A 316 2.04 -4.85 -45.43
N CYS A 317 2.58 -4.26 -44.37
CA CYS A 317 2.30 -4.65 -42.98
C CYS A 317 1.56 -3.52 -42.26
N ALA A 318 0.42 -3.83 -41.65
CA ALA A 318 -0.32 -2.92 -40.80
C ALA A 318 -0.46 -3.53 -39.39
N VAL A 319 -0.31 -2.71 -38.36
CA VAL A 319 -0.45 -3.13 -36.95
C VAL A 319 -1.63 -2.40 -36.33
N VAL A 320 -2.59 -3.17 -35.81
CA VAL A 320 -3.73 -2.65 -35.05
C VAL A 320 -3.44 -2.85 -33.56
N ALA A 321 -3.23 -1.75 -32.83
CA ALA A 321 -3.03 -1.77 -31.40
C ALA A 321 -4.36 -1.54 -30.67
N LEU A 322 -4.82 -2.55 -29.92
CA LEU A 322 -6.03 -2.48 -29.10
C LEU A 322 -5.63 -2.40 -27.62
N ASP A 323 -6.23 -1.45 -26.89
CA ASP A 323 -6.03 -1.29 -25.44
C ASP A 323 -7.37 -1.31 -24.71
N VAL A 324 -7.46 -2.13 -23.65
CA VAL A 324 -8.65 -2.19 -22.80
C VAL A 324 -8.47 -1.24 -21.64
N LYS A 325 -9.24 -0.14 -21.67
CA LYS A 325 -9.23 0.86 -20.60
C LYS A 325 -9.55 0.20 -19.26
N THR A 326 -8.64 0.34 -18.30
CA THR A 326 -8.82 -0.12 -16.91
C THR A 326 -9.18 -1.60 -16.78
N ALA A 327 -8.63 -2.46 -17.65
CA ALA A 327 -8.96 -3.89 -17.75
C ALA A 327 -9.24 -4.58 -16.40
N PHE A 328 -8.32 -4.49 -15.43
CA PHE A 328 -8.47 -5.12 -14.11
C PHE A 328 -9.63 -4.57 -13.25
N ASN A 329 -9.99 -3.30 -13.40
CA ASN A 329 -11.05 -2.67 -12.62
C ASN A 329 -12.42 -2.75 -13.32
N SER A 330 -12.42 -3.04 -14.62
CA SER A 330 -13.62 -3.12 -15.46
C SER A 330 -14.08 -4.54 -15.75
N SER A 331 -13.37 -5.57 -15.26
CA SER A 331 -13.80 -6.96 -15.35
C SER A 331 -15.11 -7.17 -14.58
N ASN A 332 -16.09 -7.81 -15.22
CA ASN A 332 -17.35 -8.27 -14.63
C ASN A 332 -17.43 -9.80 -14.75
#